data_AF-A0A1X7UGT0-F1
#
_entry.id   AF-A0A1X7UGT0-F1
#
_cell.length_a   1.000
_cell.length_b   1.000
_cell.length_c   1.000
_cell.angle_alpha   90.00
_cell.angle_beta   90.00
_cell.angle_gamma   90.00
#
_symmetry.space_group_name_H-M   'P 1'
#
loop_
_entity.id
_entity.type
_entity.pdbx_description
1 polymer ?
#
loop_
_entity_poly.entity_id
_entity_poly.type
_entity_poly.pdbx_seq_one_letter_code
_entity_poly.pdbx_strand_id
1 'polypeptide(L)'
;ARGVWQPQATAVFDIRVIDSDALSYLSKSVKNVLRIAEKEKKLKYIGACESRHASFTPLCTTIDGCIGTEMQQFLKKLADKLSLKWSRNYSITLHWIRTNLSFALVRATNLCIR
;
A
#
# COMPACT_ATOMS: atom_id res chain seq x y z
N ALA A 1 3.39 12.33 -3.56
CA ALA A 1 3.98 12.13 -4.90
C ALA A 1 3.12 12.85 -5.94
N ARG A 2 3.62 13.14 -7.16
CA ARG A 2 2.81 13.71 -8.24
C ARG A 2 2.70 12.75 -9.41
N GLY A 3 1.58 12.82 -10.15
CA GLY A 3 1.44 12.07 -11.40
C GLY A 3 1.14 10.57 -11.23
N VAL A 4 0.82 10.10 -10.03
CA VAL A 4 0.61 8.65 -9.78
C VAL A 4 -0.70 8.19 -10.41
N TRP A 5 -1.82 8.80 -10.00
CA TRP A 5 -3.17 8.46 -10.46
C TRP A 5 -3.61 9.28 -11.66
N GLN A 6 -3.41 10.59 -11.59
CA GLN A 6 -3.69 11.54 -12.66
C GLN A 6 -2.43 12.34 -12.99
N PRO A 7 -2.18 12.70 -14.26
CA PRO A 7 -1.04 13.54 -14.64
C PRO A 7 -1.00 14.83 -13.82
N GLN A 8 0.20 15.19 -13.34
CA GLN A 8 0.49 16.40 -12.56
C GLN A 8 -0.25 16.56 -11.21
N ALA A 9 -1.31 15.80 -10.95
CA ALA A 9 -2.05 15.82 -9.70
C ALA A 9 -1.23 15.24 -8.54
N THR A 10 -1.48 15.78 -7.34
CA THR A 10 -0.86 15.29 -6.11
C THR A 10 -1.57 14.01 -5.64
N ALA A 11 -0.78 13.03 -5.24
CA ALA A 11 -1.22 11.81 -4.58
C ALA A 11 -0.56 11.71 -3.20
N VAL A 12 -1.39 11.56 -2.19
CA VAL A 12 -1.03 11.38 -0.78
C VAL A 12 -1.25 9.92 -0.42
N PHE A 13 -0.26 9.36 0.26
CA PHE A 13 -0.28 7.97 0.70
C PHE A 13 -0.09 7.94 2.21
N ASP A 14 -0.79 7.02 2.87
CA ASP A 14 -0.61 6.77 4.29
C ASP A 14 -0.53 5.26 4.54
N ILE A 15 0.63 4.81 5.03
CA ILE A 15 0.96 3.39 5.20
C ILE A 15 0.45 2.89 6.56
N ARG A 16 -0.17 1.71 6.61
CA ARG A 16 -0.53 1.02 7.87
C ARG A 16 -0.03 -0.41 7.80
N VAL A 17 0.78 -0.80 8.78
CA VAL A 17 1.11 -2.20 9.02
C VAL A 17 0.23 -2.68 10.17
N ILE A 18 -0.42 -3.83 10.00
CA ILE A 18 -1.42 -4.36 10.93
C ILE A 18 -0.97 -5.74 11.42
N ASP A 19 -1.04 -5.96 12.72
CA ASP A 19 -0.99 -7.30 13.28
C ASP A 19 -2.37 -7.95 13.13
N SER A 20 -2.50 -8.90 12.20
CA SER A 20 -3.75 -9.63 11.96
C SER A 20 -4.09 -10.65 13.05
N ASP A 21 -3.11 -11.05 13.86
CA ASP A 21 -3.24 -12.08 14.89
C ASP A 21 -3.64 -11.50 16.25
N ALA A 22 -3.73 -10.17 16.35
CA ALA A 22 -4.19 -9.49 17.56
C ALA A 22 -5.58 -9.99 18.00
N LEU A 23 -5.76 -10.18 19.31
CA LEU A 23 -7.01 -10.73 19.90
C LEU A 23 -8.27 -9.95 19.49
N SER A 24 -8.16 -8.65 19.23
CA SER A 24 -9.26 -7.80 18.74
C SER A 24 -9.76 -8.17 17.34
N TYR A 25 -8.99 -8.94 16.58
CA TYR A 25 -9.30 -9.37 15.22
C TYR A 25 -9.61 -10.87 15.09
N LEU A 26 -9.60 -11.63 16.19
CA LEU A 26 -9.79 -13.09 16.19
C LEU A 26 -11.05 -13.55 15.44
N SER A 27 -12.14 -12.77 15.51
CA SER A 27 -13.41 -13.08 14.83
C SER A 27 -13.50 -12.58 13.37
N LYS A 28 -12.45 -11.96 12.85
CA LYS A 28 -12.44 -11.30 11.54
C LYS A 28 -11.41 -11.95 10.62
N SER A 29 -11.79 -12.15 9.36
CA SER A 29 -10.80 -12.54 8.35
C SER A 29 -9.80 -11.42 8.09
N VAL A 30 -8.56 -11.77 7.75
CA VAL A 30 -7.50 -10.81 7.40
C VAL A 30 -7.95 -9.81 6.32
N LYS A 31 -8.68 -10.31 5.31
CA LYS A 31 -9.26 -9.46 4.25
C LYS A 31 -10.22 -8.41 4.81
N ASN A 32 -11.06 -8.78 5.78
CA ASN A 32 -11.99 -7.85 6.42
C ASN A 32 -11.25 -6.84 7.29
N VAL A 33 -10.20 -7.26 8.01
CA VAL A 33 -9.35 -6.36 8.81
C VAL A 33 -8.73 -5.28 7.92
N LEU A 34 -8.11 -5.70 6.80
CA LEU A 34 -7.51 -4.77 5.82
C LEU A 34 -8.54 -3.82 5.21
N ARG A 35 -9.71 -4.33 4.82
CA ARG A 35 -10.81 -3.51 4.27
C ARG A 35 -11.30 -2.46 5.27
N ILE A 36 -11.47 -2.83 6.54
CA ILE A 36 -11.88 -1.90 7.59
C ILE A 36 -10.81 -0.82 7.77
N ALA A 37 -9.54 -1.22 7.86
CA ALA A 37 -8.44 -0.28 8.02
C ALA A 37 -8.30 0.72 6.85
N GLU A 38 -8.47 0.26 5.60
CA GLU A 38 -8.50 1.13 4.42
C GLU A 38 -9.69 2.12 4.50
N LYS A 39 -10.87 1.64 4.89
CA LYS A 39 -12.08 2.46 5.03
C LYS A 39 -11.90 3.55 6.09
N GLU A 40 -11.38 3.21 7.26
CA GLU A 40 -11.11 4.16 8.34
C GLU A 40 -10.17 5.29 7.88
N LYS A 41 -9.08 4.94 7.21
CA LYS A 41 -8.14 5.94 6.68
C LYS A 41 -8.78 6.84 5.63
N LYS A 42 -9.55 6.26 4.70
CA LYS A 42 -10.28 7.05 3.69
C LYS A 42 -11.24 8.03 4.35
N LEU A 43 -12.07 7.56 5.28
CA LEU A 43 -13.00 8.42 6.02
C LEU A 43 -12.29 9.57 6.73
N LYS A 44 -11.10 9.32 7.30
CA LYS A 44 -10.32 10.33 8.01
C LYS A 44 -9.72 11.40 7.10
N TYR A 45 -9.17 11.01 5.94
CA TYR A 45 -8.27 11.89 5.18
C TYR A 45 -8.82 12.36 3.83
N ILE A 46 -9.85 11.72 3.27
CA ILE A 46 -10.30 12.01 1.90
C ILE A 46 -10.74 13.47 1.73
N GLY A 47 -11.58 14.00 2.63
CA GLY A 47 -12.06 15.39 2.53
C GLY A 47 -10.94 16.43 2.66
N ALA A 48 -9.95 16.18 3.52
CA ALA A 48 -8.78 17.06 3.67
C ALA A 48 -7.82 17.00 2.46
N CYS A 49 -7.79 15.87 1.74
CA CYS A 49 -7.00 15.74 0.52
C CYS A 49 -7.73 16.37 -0.67
N GLU A 50 -9.05 16.18 -0.77
CA GLU A 50 -9.90 16.77 -1.81
C GLU A 50 -9.87 18.30 -1.77
N SER A 51 -9.91 18.91 -0.57
CA SER A 51 -9.78 20.37 -0.41
C SER A 51 -8.42 20.93 -0.89
N ARG A 52 -7.41 20.07 -1.01
CA ARG A 52 -6.07 20.39 -1.53
C ARG A 52 -5.87 19.90 -2.96
N HIS A 53 -6.94 19.50 -3.66
CA HIS A 53 -6.91 18.89 -4.98
C HIS A 53 -5.93 17.71 -5.08
N ALA A 54 -5.85 16.92 -4.00
CA ALA A 54 -5.00 15.75 -3.89
C ALA A 54 -5.84 14.47 -3.78
N SER A 55 -5.38 13.42 -4.43
CA SER A 55 -5.90 12.07 -4.25
C SER A 55 -5.32 11.43 -2.99
N PHE A 56 -6.11 10.62 -2.30
CA PHE A 56 -5.67 9.88 -1.12
C PHE A 56 -5.78 8.37 -1.36
N THR A 57 -4.71 7.63 -1.06
CA THR A 57 -4.71 6.16 -1.13
C THR A 57 -4.13 5.58 0.16
N PRO A 58 -4.92 4.85 0.96
CA PRO A 58 -4.38 4.13 2.11
C PRO A 58 -3.58 2.91 1.63
N LEU A 59 -2.37 2.75 2.16
CA LEU A 59 -1.53 1.58 1.85
C LEU A 59 -1.51 0.66 3.07
N CYS A 60 -2.45 -0.27 3.14
CA CYS A 60 -2.59 -1.18 4.27
C CYS A 60 -1.98 -2.56 3.96
N THR A 61 -1.20 -3.09 4.90
CA THR A 61 -0.62 -4.43 4.83
C THR A 61 -0.57 -5.06 6.23
N THR A 62 -0.51 -6.38 6.33
CA THR A 62 -0.24 -7.06 7.59
C THR A 62 1.25 -7.27 7.81
N ILE A 63 1.63 -7.57 9.05
CA ILE A 63 3.01 -7.97 9.39
C ILE A 63 3.46 -9.21 8.58
N ASP A 64 2.53 -10.11 8.25
CA ASP A 64 2.77 -11.33 7.46
C ASP A 64 2.78 -11.08 5.95
N GLY A 65 2.63 -9.83 5.51
CA GLY A 65 2.70 -9.45 4.10
C GLY A 65 1.40 -9.66 3.30
N CYS A 66 0.25 -9.85 3.97
CA CYS A 66 -1.04 -9.71 3.28
C CYS A 66 -1.25 -8.24 2.91
N ILE A 67 -1.72 -7.96 1.71
CA ILE A 67 -1.80 -6.59 1.16
C ILE A 67 -3.26 -6.24 0.89
N GLY A 68 -3.67 -5.04 1.30
CA GLY A 68 -5.00 -4.48 1.03
C GLY A 68 -5.22 -4.14 -0.45
N THR A 69 -6.48 -3.97 -0.83
CA THR A 69 -6.86 -3.76 -2.23
C THR A 69 -6.29 -2.49 -2.83
N GLU A 70 -6.24 -1.40 -2.07
CA GLU A 70 -5.74 -0.10 -2.52
C GLU A 70 -4.23 -0.15 -2.73
N MET A 71 -3.52 -0.78 -1.79
CA MET A 71 -2.08 -1.00 -1.91
C MET A 71 -1.75 -1.91 -3.09
N GLN A 72 -2.53 -2.96 -3.34
CA GLN A 72 -2.32 -3.84 -4.50
C GLN A 72 -2.49 -3.07 -5.82
N GLN A 73 -3.49 -2.19 -5.93
CA GLN A 73 -3.67 -1.33 -7.12
C GLN A 73 -2.51 -0.35 -7.28
N PHE A 74 -2.04 0.25 -6.18
CA PHE A 74 -0.88 1.13 -6.19
C PHE A 74 0.38 0.41 -6.68
N LEU A 75 0.65 -0.81 -6.20
CA LEU A 75 1.82 -1.59 -6.65
C LEU A 75 1.77 -1.91 -8.15
N LYS A 76 0.59 -2.22 -8.68
CA LYS A 76 0.41 -2.41 -10.14
C LYS A 76 0.72 -1.12 -10.91
N LYS A 77 0.16 0.01 -10.47
CA LYS A 77 0.39 1.32 -11.09
C LYS A 77 1.86 1.75 -11.03
N LEU A 78 2.52 1.46 -9.92
CA LEU A 78 3.95 1.70 -9.73
C LEU A 78 4.77 0.83 -10.69
N ALA A 79 4.42 -0.45 -10.82
CA ALA A 79 5.08 -1.36 -11.74
C ALA A 79 4.93 -0.91 -13.20
N ASP A 80 3.75 -0.46 -13.63
CA ASP A 80 3.53 0.09 -14.98
C ASP A 80 4.45 1.27 -15.28
N LYS A 81 4.55 2.21 -14.34
CA LYS A 81 5.38 3.42 -14.52
C LYS A 81 6.86 3.09 -14.53
N LEU A 82 7.30 2.19 -13.66
CA LEU A 82 8.70 1.79 -13.57
C LEU A 82 9.12 0.90 -14.74
N SER A 83 8.23 0.02 -15.25
CA SER A 83 8.53 -0.82 -16.40
C SER A 83 8.76 0.02 -17.66
N LEU A 84 7.97 1.08 -17.85
CA LEU A 84 8.18 2.06 -18.92
C LEU A 84 9.49 2.83 -18.73
N LYS A 85 9.73 3.34 -17.51
CA LYS A 85 10.94 4.14 -17.20
C LYS A 85 12.23 3.35 -17.39
N TRP A 86 12.23 2.07 -17.01
CA TRP A 86 13.42 1.21 -17.03
C TRP A 86 13.49 0.35 -18.29
N SER A 87 12.53 0.44 -19.20
CA SER A 87 12.41 -0.41 -20.39
C SER A 87 12.50 -1.90 -20.05
N ARG A 88 11.83 -2.31 -18.97
CA ARG A 88 11.78 -3.70 -18.48
C ARG A 88 10.38 -4.27 -18.60
N ASN A 89 10.27 -5.61 -18.60
CA ASN A 89 8.98 -6.28 -18.58
C ASN A 89 8.21 -5.93 -17.28
N TYR A 90 6.90 -5.68 -17.42
CA TYR A 90 6.01 -5.36 -16.31
C TYR A 90 6.03 -6.43 -15.21
N SER A 91 5.95 -7.72 -15.58
CA SER A 91 5.90 -8.83 -14.63
C SER A 91 7.16 -8.92 -13.78
N ILE A 92 8.33 -8.73 -14.41
CA ILE A 92 9.63 -8.70 -13.71
C ILE A 92 9.69 -7.51 -12.75
N THR A 93 9.22 -6.35 -13.20
CA THR A 93 9.21 -5.11 -12.40
C THR A 93 8.27 -5.24 -11.20
N LEU A 94 7.06 -5.75 -11.40
CA LEU A 94 6.09 -5.99 -10.32
C LEU A 94 6.59 -7.02 -9.32
N HIS A 95 7.20 -8.12 -9.79
CA HIS A 95 7.81 -9.12 -8.93
C HIS A 95 8.93 -8.49 -8.09
N TRP A 96 9.84 -7.74 -8.71
CA TRP A 96 10.91 -7.02 -8.01
C TRP A 96 10.37 -6.06 -6.94
N ILE A 97 9.32 -5.27 -7.24
CA ILE A 97 8.69 -4.38 -6.26
C ILE A 97 8.13 -5.17 -5.07
N ARG A 98 7.40 -6.27 -5.32
CA ARG A 98 6.82 -7.11 -4.26
C ARG A 98 7.90 -7.72 -3.38
N THR A 99 8.96 -8.23 -3.99
CA THR A 99 10.10 -8.79 -3.26
C THR A 99 10.75 -7.75 -2.36
N ASN A 100 11.00 -6.53 -2.86
CA ASN A 100 11.55 -5.45 -2.03
C ASN A 100 10.60 -5.05 -0.89
N LEU A 101 9.29 -5.01 -1.14
CA LEU A 101 8.31 -4.73 -0.10
C LEU A 101 8.30 -5.81 0.99
N SER A 102 8.35 -7.09 0.61
CA SER A 102 8.43 -8.20 1.57
C SER A 102 9.69 -8.12 2.42
N PHE A 103 10.86 -7.86 1.81
CA PHE A 103 12.10 -7.66 2.58
C PHE A 103 12.03 -6.43 3.49
N ALA A 104 11.44 -5.33 3.03
CA ALA A 104 11.25 -4.14 3.85
C ALA A 104 10.33 -4.41 5.06
N LEU A 105 9.26 -5.19 4.87
CA LEU A 105 8.38 -5.61 5.96
C LEU A 105 9.12 -6.50 6.97
N VAL A 106 9.84 -7.51 6.49
CA VAL A 106 10.64 -8.40 7.37
C VAL A 106 11.66 -7.61 8.17
N ARG A 107 12.37 -6.65 7.56
CA ARG A 107 13.31 -5.77 8.29
C ARG A 107 12.61 -4.86 9.30
N ALA A 108 11.39 -4.42 9.00
CA ALA A 108 10.62 -3.55 9.89
C ALA A 108 10.03 -4.30 11.10
N THR A 109 9.65 -5.57 10.94
CA THR A 109 9.06 -6.39 12.01
C THR A 109 10.10 -7.19 12.78
N ASN A 110 11.21 -7.55 12.15
CA ASN A 110 12.25 -8.40 12.72
C ASN A 110 13.51 -7.58 13.02
N LEU A 111 13.70 -7.20 14.29
CA LEU A 111 14.85 -6.42 14.77
C LEU A 111 16.21 -7.08 14.49
N CYS A 112 16.23 -8.38 14.20
CA CYS A 112 17.45 -9.16 13.95
C CYS A 112 17.95 -9.09 12.50
N ILE A 113 17.14 -8.57 11.56
CA ILE A 113 17.52 -8.43 10.15
C ILE A 113 17.61 -6.93 9.87
N ARG A 114 18.80 -6.35 10.08
CA ARG A 114 19.08 -4.93 9.85
C ARG A 114 19.87 -4.71 8.57
#